data_AF-A0A6J4KS28-F1
#
_entry.id   AF-A0A6J4KS28-F1
#
_cell.length_a   1.000
_cell.length_b   1.000
_cell.length_c   1.000
_cell.angle_alpha   90.00
_cell.angle_beta   90.00
_cell.angle_gamma   90.00
#
_symmetry.space_group_name_H-M   'P 1'
#
loop_
_entity.id
_entity.type
_entity.pdbx_description
1 polymer ?
#
loop_
_entity_poly.entity_id
_entity_poly.type
_entity_poly.pdbx_seq_one_letter_code
_entity_poly.pdbx_strand_id
1 'polypeptide(L)'
;MTTGNMAWMNLGFFGVQFSFGLTQSAVNPIFLFLGAEAHSLPILNIAGPITGLLIQPFIGAMSDKTWHPRWGRRRPYILGGSLVMILILFLFPLVTALWMAVICLWLVDAGNNTAMEPYRALISDRLRKSQIPKGFLIQSMFTGAGAVLANVSLFIFQKLLPGGGEGSVPTWVFVVFWFGAVCAIVTVGLAMLRTKEVTPTDEELAHISTQSKGVPATIREVAQAVRVMPIGMHKIGLAFLFQWYAMFIYWQFVSVSVAESVWNAAPDTPGYEEAAGWVGLMNGSYNFVTMLSALFLLPLCHRYGGKKVHAGTLALAGLSLAWLSTIDNQLLTLVPMIGLGICWASMVGVPYLMVAGMVPRERTGVYMGILNMMIVVPMLIQTLTFGWIFENLLGSRGTNAILLAGVLLGCAALAMLWVNPPRADEESTVLPLAGQREITVYDRVVVGSDGSPSSLYAVARAHEVAAAAEARIVVVAAYEPDADTGVPRQDGRKLLHGQRAAREAMRKAVHDLTSSRIREIEQVIVAASPAEALLTVADQNPASLIVVGNRGLGAQEGEVLGSVPREIVQHAASDVLIVQTSALRDQI
;
A
#
# COMPACT_ATOMS: atom_id res chain seq x y z
N MET A 1 5.25 2.64 -13.91
CA MET A 1 4.01 3.23 -14.45
C MET A 1 3.93 4.71 -14.03
N THR A 2 3.49 5.62 -14.90
CA THR A 2 3.29 7.03 -14.51
C THR A 2 2.08 7.19 -13.59
N THR A 3 2.01 8.30 -12.84
CA THR A 3 0.87 8.59 -11.96
C THR A 3 -0.46 8.62 -12.72
N GLY A 4 -0.50 9.25 -13.89
CA GLY A 4 -1.70 9.29 -14.73
C GLY A 4 -2.18 7.90 -15.16
N ASN A 5 -1.25 7.02 -15.54
CA ASN A 5 -1.61 5.64 -15.87
C ASN A 5 -2.14 4.88 -14.64
N MET A 6 -1.54 5.06 -13.46
CA MET A 6 -2.06 4.47 -12.21
C MET A 6 -3.46 4.97 -11.86
N ALA A 7 -3.75 6.24 -12.14
CA ALA A 7 -5.10 6.79 -11.99
C ALA A 7 -6.08 6.16 -12.97
N TRP A 8 -5.72 6.02 -14.26
CA TRP A 8 -6.57 5.33 -15.24
C TRP A 8 -6.89 3.89 -14.85
N MET A 9 -5.91 3.17 -14.29
CA MET A 9 -6.11 1.80 -13.81
C MET A 9 -7.11 1.74 -12.64
N ASN A 10 -7.01 2.68 -11.70
CA ASN A 10 -7.88 2.74 -10.53
C ASN A 10 -9.23 3.44 -10.79
N LEU A 11 -9.40 4.09 -11.94
CA LEU A 11 -10.62 4.82 -12.28
C LEU A 11 -11.85 3.91 -12.21
N GLY A 12 -11.74 2.64 -12.61
CA GLY A 12 -12.87 1.70 -12.54
C GLY A 12 -13.36 1.43 -11.12
N PHE A 13 -12.49 1.59 -10.11
CA PHE A 13 -12.87 1.50 -8.70
C PHE A 13 -13.84 2.60 -8.29
N PHE A 14 -13.81 3.77 -8.95
CA PHE A 14 -14.77 4.85 -8.74
C PHE A 14 -16.21 4.39 -8.98
N GLY A 15 -16.47 3.73 -10.11
CA GLY A 15 -17.81 3.27 -10.48
C GLY A 15 -18.34 2.18 -9.54
N VAL A 16 -17.48 1.25 -9.15
CA VAL A 16 -17.80 0.22 -8.16
C VAL A 16 -18.14 0.87 -6.81
N GLN A 17 -17.35 1.86 -6.37
CA GLN A 17 -17.56 2.54 -5.09
C GLN A 17 -18.76 3.49 -5.10
N PHE A 18 -19.14 4.02 -6.27
CA PHE A 18 -20.42 4.69 -6.44
C PHE A 18 -21.58 3.72 -6.19
N SER A 19 -21.56 2.53 -6.81
CA SER A 19 -22.60 1.51 -6.61
C SER A 19 -22.68 1.09 -5.14
N PHE A 20 -21.54 0.82 -4.50
CA PHE A 20 -21.48 0.48 -3.09
C PHE A 20 -21.96 1.62 -2.18
N GLY A 21 -21.66 2.88 -2.52
CA GLY A 21 -22.22 4.04 -1.81
C GLY A 21 -23.75 4.12 -1.91
N LEU A 22 -24.33 3.77 -3.07
CA LEU A 22 -25.78 3.68 -3.21
C LEU A 22 -26.39 2.54 -2.39
N THR A 23 -25.74 1.38 -2.31
CA THR A 23 -26.27 0.28 -1.48
C THR A 23 -26.28 0.67 0.00
N GLN A 24 -25.31 1.44 0.47
CA GLN A 24 -25.28 1.95 1.84
C GLN A 24 -26.35 3.02 2.11
N SER A 25 -26.55 3.97 1.20
CA SER A 25 -27.35 5.18 1.49
C SER A 25 -28.79 5.12 0.96
N ALA A 26 -29.06 4.36 -0.11
CA ALA A 26 -30.36 4.39 -0.80
C ALA A 26 -31.23 3.15 -0.57
N VAL A 27 -30.66 2.01 -0.18
CA VAL A 27 -31.41 0.75 -0.08
C VAL A 27 -32.38 0.72 1.10
N ASN A 28 -31.98 1.22 2.27
CA ASN A 28 -32.88 1.27 3.44
C ASN A 28 -34.16 2.07 3.16
N PRO A 29 -34.09 3.30 2.58
CA PRO A 29 -35.29 4.00 2.11
C PRO A 29 -36.16 3.17 1.17
N ILE A 30 -35.58 2.46 0.20
CA ILE A 30 -36.32 1.64 -0.76
C ILE A 30 -37.06 0.49 -0.04
N PHE A 31 -36.42 -0.18 0.91
CA PHE A 31 -37.09 -1.22 1.70
C PHE A 31 -38.29 -0.67 2.47
N LEU A 32 -38.15 0.51 3.10
CA LEU A 32 -39.25 1.16 3.81
C LEU A 32 -40.40 1.54 2.87
N PHE A 33 -40.13 2.08 1.68
CA PHE A 33 -41.16 2.39 0.68
C PHE A 33 -41.91 1.15 0.19
N LEU A 34 -41.28 -0.02 0.26
CA LEU A 34 -41.87 -1.32 -0.11
C LEU A 34 -42.50 -2.05 1.08
N GLY A 35 -42.67 -1.37 2.21
CA GLY A 35 -43.39 -1.89 3.39
C GLY A 35 -42.53 -2.70 4.35
N ALA A 36 -41.20 -2.60 4.30
CA ALA A 36 -40.35 -3.18 5.35
C ALA A 36 -40.55 -2.44 6.67
N GLU A 37 -40.57 -3.18 7.77
CA GLU A 37 -40.55 -2.58 9.10
C GLU A 37 -39.12 -2.18 9.47
N ALA A 38 -38.95 -1.05 10.15
CA ALA A 38 -37.62 -0.52 10.50
C ALA A 38 -36.76 -1.54 11.28
N HIS A 39 -37.38 -2.33 12.16
CA HIS A 39 -36.70 -3.35 12.94
C HIS A 39 -36.15 -4.52 12.09
N SER A 40 -36.68 -4.72 10.88
CA SER A 40 -36.25 -5.79 9.96
C SER A 40 -35.05 -5.40 9.08
N LEU A 41 -34.71 -4.11 8.99
CA LEU A 41 -33.62 -3.63 8.12
C LEU A 41 -32.28 -4.32 8.37
N PRO A 42 -31.83 -4.62 9.61
CA PRO A 42 -30.56 -5.30 9.83
C PRO A 42 -30.48 -6.69 9.18
N ILE A 43 -31.55 -7.50 9.25
CA ILE A 43 -31.56 -8.83 8.64
C ILE A 43 -31.66 -8.75 7.11
N LEU A 44 -32.40 -7.77 6.58
CA LEU A 44 -32.49 -7.55 5.13
C LEU A 44 -31.12 -7.15 4.53
N ASN A 45 -30.31 -6.42 5.29
CA ASN A 45 -28.97 -5.95 4.88
C ASN A 45 -27.84 -6.96 5.14
N ILE A 46 -28.14 -8.18 5.58
CA ILE A 46 -27.11 -9.21 5.84
C ILE A 46 -26.34 -9.63 4.56
N ALA A 47 -26.89 -9.31 3.38
CA ALA A 47 -26.31 -9.55 2.08
C ALA A 47 -24.87 -9.01 1.96
N GLY A 48 -24.62 -7.78 2.39
CA GLY A 48 -23.31 -7.13 2.27
C GLY A 48 -22.21 -7.91 3.00
N PRO A 49 -22.32 -8.13 4.31
CA PRO A 49 -21.39 -8.97 5.07
C PRO A 49 -21.20 -10.37 4.46
N ILE A 50 -22.28 -11.10 4.17
CA ILE A 50 -22.17 -12.50 3.70
C ILE A 50 -21.51 -12.59 2.33
N THR A 51 -21.88 -11.73 1.39
CA THR A 51 -21.26 -11.71 0.07
C THR A 51 -19.78 -11.33 0.18
N GLY A 52 -19.41 -10.37 1.03
CA GLY A 52 -18.01 -10.03 1.30
C GLY A 52 -17.21 -11.22 1.86
N LEU A 53 -17.76 -11.93 2.84
CA LEU A 53 -17.11 -13.07 3.50
C LEU A 53 -16.86 -14.24 2.54
N LEU A 54 -17.81 -14.52 1.65
CA LEU A 54 -17.79 -15.71 0.80
C LEU A 54 -17.21 -15.43 -0.59
N ILE A 55 -17.63 -14.35 -1.24
CA ILE A 55 -17.31 -14.09 -2.66
C ILE A 55 -15.88 -13.59 -2.83
N GLN A 56 -15.40 -12.66 -2.00
CA GLN A 56 -14.08 -12.07 -2.21
C GLN A 56 -12.94 -13.11 -2.13
N PRO A 57 -12.79 -13.92 -1.05
CA PRO A 57 -11.73 -14.95 -1.01
C PRO A 57 -11.81 -15.94 -2.17
N PHE A 58 -13.05 -16.29 -2.54
CA PHE A 58 -13.31 -17.26 -3.60
C PHE A 58 -12.93 -16.72 -4.98
N ILE A 59 -13.34 -15.50 -5.32
CA ILE A 59 -12.98 -14.82 -6.57
C ILE A 59 -11.47 -14.50 -6.60
N GLY A 60 -10.89 -14.11 -5.47
CA GLY A 60 -9.44 -13.94 -5.32
C GLY A 60 -8.68 -15.20 -5.71
N ALA A 61 -9.01 -16.33 -5.08
CA ALA A 61 -8.39 -17.63 -5.37
C ALA A 61 -8.66 -18.12 -6.81
N MET A 62 -9.87 -17.96 -7.34
CA MET A 62 -10.16 -18.34 -8.73
C MET A 62 -9.39 -17.49 -9.75
N SER A 63 -9.29 -16.18 -9.49
CA SER A 63 -8.61 -15.27 -10.40
C SER A 63 -7.09 -15.48 -10.39
N ASP A 64 -6.48 -15.91 -9.28
CA ASP A 64 -5.05 -16.27 -9.24
C ASP A 64 -4.70 -17.40 -10.23
N LYS A 65 -5.63 -18.33 -10.49
CA LYS A 65 -5.45 -19.50 -11.38
C LYS A 65 -5.92 -19.28 -12.81
N THR A 66 -6.23 -18.05 -13.18
CA THR A 66 -6.82 -17.75 -14.48
C THR A 66 -5.81 -17.03 -15.37
N TRP A 67 -5.71 -17.48 -16.61
CA TRP A 67 -5.03 -16.72 -17.65
C TRP A 67 -5.71 -16.95 -19.00
N HIS A 68 -5.91 -15.86 -19.74
CA HIS A 68 -6.39 -15.92 -21.12
C HIS A 68 -5.65 -14.90 -21.99
N PRO A 69 -5.19 -15.25 -23.21
CA PRO A 69 -4.39 -14.34 -24.05
C PRO A 69 -5.04 -12.98 -24.35
N ARG A 70 -6.37 -12.95 -24.53
CA ARG A 70 -7.12 -11.71 -24.78
C ARG A 70 -7.70 -11.05 -23.53
N TRP A 71 -8.00 -11.85 -22.50
CA TRP A 71 -8.80 -11.39 -21.37
C TRP A 71 -7.98 -11.24 -20.09
N GLY A 72 -6.73 -11.69 -20.05
CA GLY A 72 -5.85 -11.57 -18.88
C GLY A 72 -6.22 -12.52 -17.74
N ARG A 73 -5.73 -12.18 -16.54
CA ARG A 73 -5.97 -12.87 -15.27
C ARG A 73 -7.17 -12.26 -14.53
N ARG A 74 -7.15 -10.94 -14.32
CA ARG A 74 -8.09 -10.23 -13.42
C ARG A 74 -9.31 -9.69 -14.16
N ARG A 75 -9.11 -9.18 -15.37
CA ARG A 75 -10.13 -8.51 -16.18
C ARG A 75 -11.41 -9.31 -16.46
N PRO A 76 -11.44 -10.66 -16.61
CA PRO A 76 -12.70 -11.39 -16.79
C PRO A 76 -13.62 -11.23 -15.58
N TYR A 77 -13.05 -11.29 -14.37
CA TYR A 77 -13.78 -11.17 -13.12
C TYR A 77 -14.23 -9.73 -12.86
N ILE A 78 -13.38 -8.75 -13.16
CA ILE A 78 -13.73 -7.33 -13.08
C ILE A 78 -14.93 -7.03 -13.97
N LEU A 79 -14.87 -7.43 -15.24
CA LEU A 79 -15.93 -7.16 -16.21
C LEU A 79 -17.20 -7.96 -15.90
N GLY A 80 -17.07 -9.23 -15.50
CA GLY A 80 -18.21 -10.06 -15.12
C GLY A 80 -18.95 -9.52 -13.90
N GLY A 81 -18.23 -9.21 -12.82
CA GLY A 81 -18.81 -8.60 -11.62
C GLY A 81 -19.45 -7.25 -11.90
N SER A 82 -18.76 -6.41 -12.69
CA SER A 82 -19.28 -5.08 -13.06
C SER A 82 -20.52 -5.19 -13.94
N LEU A 83 -20.60 -6.18 -14.85
CA LEU A 83 -21.78 -6.41 -15.69
C LEU A 83 -23.01 -6.76 -14.83
N VAL A 84 -22.85 -7.66 -13.86
CA VAL A 84 -23.92 -8.00 -12.91
C VAL A 84 -24.34 -6.76 -12.12
N MET A 85 -23.37 -6.04 -11.53
CA MET A 85 -23.63 -4.80 -10.81
C MET A 85 -24.39 -3.77 -11.65
N ILE A 86 -23.94 -3.48 -12.87
CA ILE A 86 -24.56 -2.51 -13.79
C ILE A 86 -25.98 -2.94 -14.17
N LEU A 87 -26.19 -4.21 -14.52
CA LEU A 87 -27.50 -4.74 -14.86
C LEU A 87 -28.47 -4.57 -13.68
N ILE A 88 -28.03 -4.92 -12.48
CA ILE A 88 -28.87 -4.79 -11.29
C ILE A 88 -29.11 -3.33 -10.94
N LEU A 89 -28.17 -2.41 -11.13
CA LEU A 89 -28.43 -0.97 -10.96
C LEU A 89 -29.54 -0.46 -11.89
N PHE A 90 -29.66 -0.98 -13.12
CA PHE A 90 -30.79 -0.65 -13.99
C PHE A 90 -32.11 -1.27 -13.51
N LEU A 91 -32.06 -2.49 -12.98
CA LEU A 91 -33.24 -3.25 -12.54
C LEU A 91 -33.74 -2.87 -11.14
N PHE A 92 -32.87 -2.43 -10.24
CA PHE A 92 -33.21 -2.16 -8.83
C PHE A 92 -34.38 -1.18 -8.70
N PRO A 93 -34.43 -0.04 -9.42
CA PRO A 93 -35.54 0.89 -9.32
C PRO A 93 -36.89 0.32 -9.82
N LEU A 94 -36.87 -0.78 -10.58
CA LEU A 94 -38.06 -1.42 -11.15
C LEU A 94 -38.74 -2.41 -10.19
N VAL A 95 -38.20 -2.59 -8.99
CA VAL A 95 -38.78 -3.50 -8.01
C VAL A 95 -40.12 -2.97 -7.51
N THR A 96 -41.10 -3.87 -7.40
CA THR A 96 -42.45 -3.55 -6.91
C THR A 96 -42.77 -4.23 -5.59
N ALA A 97 -41.86 -5.06 -5.08
CA ALA A 97 -42.04 -5.80 -3.84
C ALA A 97 -40.72 -5.92 -3.06
N LEU A 98 -40.84 -6.00 -1.73
CA LEU A 98 -39.69 -6.07 -0.83
C LEU A 98 -38.73 -7.23 -1.15
N TRP A 99 -39.26 -8.44 -1.42
CA TRP A 99 -38.44 -9.60 -1.73
C TRP A 99 -37.61 -9.41 -3.01
N MET A 100 -38.13 -8.68 -4.01
CA MET A 100 -37.38 -8.34 -5.23
C MET A 100 -36.22 -7.42 -4.90
N ALA A 101 -36.46 -6.40 -4.07
CA ALA A 101 -35.43 -5.45 -3.63
C ALA A 101 -34.32 -6.18 -2.84
N VAL A 102 -34.68 -7.14 -1.99
CA VAL A 102 -33.70 -7.97 -1.28
C VAL A 102 -32.86 -8.79 -2.26
N ILE A 103 -33.46 -9.46 -3.24
CA ILE A 103 -32.70 -10.20 -4.27
C ILE A 103 -31.78 -9.25 -5.05
N CYS A 104 -32.26 -8.07 -5.44
CA CYS A 104 -31.44 -7.06 -6.10
C CYS A 104 -30.26 -6.63 -5.22
N LEU A 105 -30.45 -6.43 -3.90
CA LEU A 105 -29.36 -6.14 -2.97
C LEU A 105 -28.31 -7.25 -2.97
N TRP A 106 -28.72 -8.52 -2.87
CA TRP A 106 -27.80 -9.65 -2.91
C TRP A 106 -27.00 -9.72 -4.22
N LEU A 107 -27.65 -9.50 -5.36
CA LEU A 107 -27.01 -9.59 -6.67
C LEU A 107 -26.08 -8.40 -6.94
N VAL A 108 -26.46 -7.17 -6.56
CA VAL A 108 -25.60 -5.99 -6.72
C VAL A 108 -24.38 -6.08 -5.80
N ASP A 109 -24.53 -6.55 -4.56
CA ASP A 109 -23.41 -6.73 -3.63
C ASP A 109 -22.49 -7.87 -4.10
N ALA A 110 -23.05 -8.96 -4.64
CA ALA A 110 -22.24 -10.01 -5.27
C ALA A 110 -21.43 -9.48 -6.47
N GLY A 111 -22.05 -8.66 -7.33
CA GLY A 111 -21.38 -8.00 -8.45
C GLY A 111 -20.28 -7.04 -8.00
N ASN A 112 -20.57 -6.18 -7.02
CA ASN A 112 -19.63 -5.25 -6.39
C ASN A 112 -18.41 -5.99 -5.84
N ASN A 113 -18.62 -7.01 -5.01
CA ASN A 113 -17.55 -7.79 -4.39
C ASN A 113 -16.72 -8.58 -5.42
N THR A 114 -17.37 -9.13 -6.46
CA THR A 114 -16.69 -9.83 -7.56
C THR A 114 -15.80 -8.91 -8.38
N ALA A 115 -16.23 -7.66 -8.61
CA ALA A 115 -15.44 -6.68 -9.35
C ALA A 115 -14.32 -6.06 -8.48
N MET A 116 -14.63 -5.73 -7.23
CA MET A 116 -13.74 -5.01 -6.31
C MET A 116 -12.47 -5.81 -5.99
N GLU A 117 -12.62 -7.11 -5.76
CA GLU A 117 -11.52 -7.93 -5.28
C GLU A 117 -10.36 -8.05 -6.30
N PRO A 118 -10.59 -8.42 -7.57
CA PRO A 118 -9.53 -8.44 -8.58
C PRO A 118 -8.90 -7.07 -8.85
N TYR A 119 -9.61 -5.94 -8.64
CA TYR A 119 -9.01 -4.61 -8.76
C TYR A 119 -7.89 -4.39 -7.73
N ARG A 120 -8.06 -4.87 -6.50
CA ARG A 120 -7.04 -4.79 -5.44
C ARG A 120 -5.83 -5.66 -5.78
N ALA A 121 -6.07 -6.88 -6.25
CA ALA A 121 -5.00 -7.78 -6.70
C ALA A 121 -4.25 -7.21 -7.92
N LEU A 122 -4.96 -6.57 -8.86
CA LEU A 122 -4.39 -5.99 -10.08
C LEU A 122 -3.35 -4.89 -9.80
N ILE A 123 -3.51 -4.12 -8.71
CA ILE A 123 -2.50 -3.15 -8.27
C ILE A 123 -1.18 -3.86 -7.99
N SER A 124 -1.23 -4.94 -7.22
CA SER A 124 -0.05 -5.72 -6.81
C SER A 124 0.58 -6.51 -7.95
N ASP A 125 -0.24 -6.96 -8.91
CA ASP A 125 0.23 -7.68 -10.10
C ASP A 125 1.00 -6.74 -11.04
N ARG A 126 0.50 -5.52 -11.25
CA ARG A 126 1.02 -4.61 -12.29
C ARG A 126 2.07 -3.62 -11.78
N LEU A 127 1.94 -3.14 -10.55
CA LEU A 127 2.83 -2.11 -10.04
C LEU A 127 4.12 -2.73 -9.50
N ARG A 128 5.23 -2.02 -9.70
CA ARG A 128 6.49 -2.35 -9.01
C ARG A 128 6.29 -2.13 -7.51
N LYS A 129 7.02 -2.87 -6.66
CA LYS A 129 6.94 -2.74 -5.19
C LYS A 129 7.03 -1.28 -4.69
N SER A 130 7.90 -0.47 -5.30
CA SER A 130 8.04 0.98 -5.00
C SER A 130 6.78 1.82 -5.29
N GLN A 131 5.92 1.34 -6.18
CA GLN A 131 4.71 2.03 -6.64
C GLN A 131 3.42 1.49 -6.00
N ILE A 132 3.46 0.32 -5.36
CA ILE A 132 2.29 -0.30 -4.69
C ILE A 132 1.66 0.64 -3.64
N PRO A 133 2.42 1.32 -2.74
CA PRO A 133 1.83 2.28 -1.80
C PRO A 133 1.02 3.37 -2.49
N LYS A 134 1.58 3.92 -3.57
CA LYS A 134 0.93 4.95 -4.37
C LYS A 134 -0.31 4.41 -5.09
N GLY A 135 -0.27 3.17 -5.56
CA GLY A 135 -1.41 2.50 -6.20
C GLY A 135 -2.61 2.37 -5.26
N PHE A 136 -2.40 1.81 -4.06
CA PHE A 136 -3.48 1.65 -3.07
C PHE A 136 -4.02 3.00 -2.58
N LEU A 137 -3.16 4.01 -2.39
CA LEU A 137 -3.64 5.34 -1.97
C LEU A 137 -4.43 6.05 -3.08
N ILE A 138 -4.04 5.92 -4.35
CA ILE A 138 -4.88 6.39 -5.46
C ILE A 138 -6.23 5.65 -5.49
N GLN A 139 -6.24 4.35 -5.18
CA GLN A 139 -7.49 3.60 -5.03
C GLN A 139 -8.36 4.12 -3.89
N SER A 140 -7.77 4.47 -2.74
CA SER A 140 -8.46 5.10 -1.61
C SER A 140 -9.08 6.45 -1.99
N MET A 141 -8.38 7.25 -2.80
CA MET A 141 -8.91 8.51 -3.34
C MET A 141 -10.17 8.27 -4.18
N PHE A 142 -10.15 7.30 -5.11
CA PHE A 142 -11.33 6.96 -5.91
C PHE A 142 -12.46 6.33 -5.11
N THR A 143 -12.13 5.66 -4.00
CA THR A 143 -13.13 5.16 -3.04
C THR A 143 -13.89 6.32 -2.41
N GLY A 144 -13.18 7.31 -1.86
CA GLY A 144 -13.80 8.53 -1.34
C GLY A 144 -14.60 9.28 -2.40
N ALA A 145 -14.02 9.47 -3.59
CA ALA A 145 -14.67 10.21 -4.68
C ALA A 145 -15.97 9.55 -5.17
N GLY A 146 -15.99 8.22 -5.30
CA GLY A 146 -17.19 7.47 -5.70
C GLY A 146 -18.29 7.57 -4.64
N ALA A 147 -17.93 7.41 -3.36
CA ALA A 147 -18.87 7.53 -2.25
C ALA A 147 -19.44 8.96 -2.10
N VAL A 148 -18.61 9.99 -2.28
CA VAL A 148 -19.07 11.40 -2.28
C VAL A 148 -20.08 11.62 -3.40
N LEU A 149 -19.76 11.21 -4.63
CA LEU A 149 -20.68 11.43 -5.75
C LEU A 149 -22.00 10.66 -5.56
N ALA A 150 -21.97 9.45 -5.00
CA ALA A 150 -23.17 8.69 -4.67
C ALA A 150 -24.06 9.47 -3.69
N ASN A 151 -23.51 9.93 -2.57
CA ASN A 151 -24.27 10.67 -1.56
C ASN A 151 -24.74 12.05 -2.05
N VAL A 152 -23.91 12.79 -2.78
CA VAL A 152 -24.28 14.09 -3.35
C VAL A 152 -25.37 13.94 -4.41
N SER A 153 -25.26 12.95 -5.30
CA SER A 153 -26.29 12.69 -6.31
C SER A 153 -27.62 12.33 -5.65
N LEU A 154 -27.60 11.48 -4.63
CA LEU A 154 -28.78 11.13 -3.84
C LEU A 154 -29.46 12.38 -3.25
N PHE A 155 -28.70 13.21 -2.54
CA PHE A 155 -29.20 14.45 -1.93
C PHE A 155 -29.80 15.42 -2.95
N ILE A 156 -29.12 15.63 -4.08
CA ILE A 156 -29.58 16.56 -5.13
C ILE A 156 -30.87 16.04 -5.76
N PHE A 157 -30.92 14.77 -6.16
CA PHE A 157 -32.08 14.24 -6.88
C PHE A 157 -33.30 14.05 -5.96
N GLN A 158 -33.12 13.75 -4.68
CA GLN A 158 -34.22 13.76 -3.71
C GLN A 158 -34.88 15.14 -3.59
N LYS A 159 -34.10 16.23 -3.65
CA LYS A 159 -34.61 17.60 -3.60
C LYS A 159 -35.25 18.07 -4.91
N LEU A 160 -34.67 17.69 -6.06
CA LEU A 160 -35.13 18.13 -7.37
C LEU A 160 -36.32 17.33 -7.90
N LEU A 161 -36.44 16.06 -7.49
CA LEU A 161 -37.48 15.14 -7.94
C LEU A 161 -38.24 14.54 -6.74
N PRO A 162 -38.85 15.38 -5.88
CA PRO A 162 -39.67 14.89 -4.79
C PRO A 162 -40.94 14.25 -5.37
N GLY A 163 -41.20 13.00 -5.01
CA GLY A 163 -42.42 12.31 -5.45
C GLY A 163 -42.29 10.80 -5.49
N GLY A 164 -43.37 10.13 -5.11
CA GLY A 164 -43.60 8.68 -5.15
C GLY A 164 -45.04 8.46 -4.67
N GLY A 165 -45.79 7.56 -5.32
CA GLY A 165 -47.09 7.15 -4.81
C GLY A 165 -46.93 6.20 -3.64
N GLU A 166 -47.98 5.99 -2.85
CA GLU A 166 -47.97 4.92 -1.83
C GLU A 166 -47.61 3.57 -2.48
N GLY A 167 -46.57 2.91 -1.97
CA GLY A 167 -46.12 1.60 -2.46
C GLY A 167 -45.33 1.61 -3.78
N SER A 168 -44.94 2.78 -4.32
CA SER A 168 -44.07 2.86 -5.50
C SER A 168 -42.72 3.50 -5.22
N VAL A 169 -41.70 3.04 -5.94
CA VAL A 169 -40.34 3.55 -5.83
C VAL A 169 -40.29 4.99 -6.39
N PRO A 170 -39.78 5.98 -5.62
CA PRO A 170 -39.70 7.37 -6.07
C PRO A 170 -38.85 7.59 -7.34
N THR A 171 -39.21 8.59 -8.15
CA THR A 171 -38.51 8.90 -9.41
C THR A 171 -37.02 9.22 -9.20
N TRP A 172 -36.65 9.84 -8.08
CA TRP A 172 -35.25 10.11 -7.76
C TRP A 172 -34.41 8.82 -7.70
N VAL A 173 -34.99 7.69 -7.28
CA VAL A 173 -34.29 6.40 -7.18
C VAL A 173 -33.89 5.94 -8.58
N PHE A 174 -34.79 6.04 -9.56
CA PHE A 174 -34.51 5.70 -10.95
C PHE A 174 -33.32 6.50 -11.48
N VAL A 175 -33.36 7.82 -11.30
CA VAL A 175 -32.32 8.73 -11.81
C VAL A 175 -30.98 8.44 -11.16
N VAL A 176 -30.93 8.30 -9.83
CA VAL A 176 -29.68 8.05 -9.08
C VAL A 176 -29.05 6.70 -9.48
N PHE A 177 -29.85 5.64 -9.55
CA PHE A 177 -29.36 4.30 -9.86
C PHE A 177 -28.89 4.18 -11.31
N TRP A 178 -29.66 4.73 -12.27
CA TRP A 178 -29.27 4.73 -13.68
C TRP A 178 -28.06 5.62 -13.93
N PHE A 179 -27.96 6.77 -13.25
CA PHE A 179 -26.76 7.60 -13.26
C PHE A 179 -25.54 6.81 -12.75
N GLY A 180 -25.71 6.08 -11.64
CA GLY A 180 -24.68 5.18 -11.12
C GLY A 180 -24.27 4.09 -12.10
N ALA A 181 -25.23 3.47 -12.79
CA ALA A 181 -24.97 2.47 -13.81
C ALA A 181 -24.16 3.04 -14.98
N VAL A 182 -24.50 4.23 -15.47
CA VAL A 182 -23.74 4.92 -16.52
C VAL A 182 -22.33 5.28 -16.05
N CYS A 183 -22.19 5.82 -14.84
CA CYS A 183 -20.88 6.10 -14.23
C CYS A 183 -20.02 4.83 -14.15
N ALA A 184 -20.60 3.70 -13.74
CA ALA A 184 -19.91 2.42 -13.69
C ALA A 184 -19.48 1.92 -15.08
N ILE A 185 -20.37 1.97 -16.08
CA ILE A 185 -20.05 1.60 -17.47
C ILE A 185 -18.84 2.39 -17.98
N VAL A 186 -18.90 3.71 -17.82
CA VAL A 186 -17.84 4.62 -18.32
C VAL A 186 -16.53 4.37 -17.59
N THR A 187 -16.54 4.35 -16.26
CA THR A 187 -15.29 4.27 -15.47
C THR A 187 -14.64 2.90 -15.55
N VAL A 188 -15.41 1.81 -15.41
CA VAL A 188 -14.89 0.44 -15.55
C VAL A 188 -14.46 0.18 -16.99
N GLY A 189 -15.26 0.60 -17.98
CA GLY A 189 -14.94 0.46 -19.39
C GLY A 189 -13.63 1.14 -19.76
N LEU A 190 -13.47 2.42 -19.40
CA LEU A 190 -12.23 3.17 -19.64
C LEU A 190 -11.03 2.55 -18.93
N ALA A 191 -11.19 2.13 -17.67
CA ALA A 191 -10.13 1.48 -16.91
C ALA A 191 -9.67 0.19 -17.60
N MET A 192 -10.60 -0.69 -17.99
CA MET A 192 -10.27 -1.98 -18.62
C MET A 192 -9.76 -1.84 -20.06
N LEU A 193 -10.16 -0.79 -20.79
CA LEU A 193 -9.63 -0.51 -22.12
C LEU A 193 -8.17 0.00 -22.07
N ARG A 194 -7.83 0.82 -21.06
CA ARG A 194 -6.46 1.38 -20.92
C ARG A 194 -5.50 0.50 -20.13
N THR A 195 -6.03 -0.43 -19.34
CA THR A 195 -5.24 -1.29 -18.46
C THR A 195 -4.91 -2.61 -19.14
N LYS A 196 -3.70 -2.72 -19.70
CA LYS A 196 -3.14 -4.00 -20.16
C LYS A 196 -2.51 -4.78 -19.00
N GLU A 197 -2.86 -6.04 -18.82
CA GLU A 197 -2.24 -6.91 -17.82
C GLU A 197 -0.86 -7.39 -18.29
N VAL A 198 -0.01 -7.78 -17.34
CA VAL A 198 1.32 -8.35 -17.62
C VAL A 198 1.13 -9.81 -18.01
N THR A 199 1.65 -10.21 -19.16
CA THR A 199 1.63 -11.60 -19.59
C THR A 199 2.53 -12.43 -18.67
N PRO A 200 2.06 -13.54 -18.09
CA PRO A 200 2.88 -14.46 -17.32
C PRO A 200 3.95 -15.09 -18.20
N THR A 201 5.03 -15.50 -17.57
CA THR A 201 6.09 -16.31 -18.18
C THR A 201 5.60 -17.72 -18.51
N ASP A 202 6.31 -18.44 -19.38
CA ASP A 202 5.94 -19.81 -19.76
C ASP A 202 5.93 -20.76 -18.54
N GLU A 203 6.83 -20.55 -17.58
CA GLU A 203 6.87 -21.27 -16.31
C GLU A 203 5.62 -21.01 -15.46
N GLU A 204 5.20 -19.75 -15.33
CA GLU A 204 3.97 -19.39 -14.62
C GLU A 204 2.73 -19.95 -15.32
N LEU A 205 2.70 -19.97 -16.66
CA LEU A 205 1.61 -20.58 -17.44
C LEU A 205 1.54 -22.09 -17.22
N ALA A 206 2.69 -22.77 -17.22
CA ALA A 206 2.78 -24.18 -16.89
C ALA A 206 2.24 -24.42 -15.46
N HIS A 207 2.68 -23.62 -14.48
CA HIS A 207 2.19 -23.70 -13.11
C HIS A 207 0.67 -23.53 -13.02
N ILE A 208 0.11 -22.48 -13.63
CA ILE A 208 -1.34 -22.22 -13.67
C ILE A 208 -2.12 -23.38 -14.30
N SER A 209 -1.57 -24.01 -15.35
CA SER A 209 -2.23 -25.13 -16.03
C SER A 209 -2.25 -26.42 -15.19
N THR A 210 -1.23 -26.63 -14.34
CA THR A 210 -1.16 -27.78 -13.43
C THR A 210 -2.03 -27.65 -12.17
N GLN A 211 -2.45 -26.44 -11.82
CA GLN A 211 -3.27 -26.23 -10.63
C GLN A 211 -4.69 -26.77 -10.79
N SER A 212 -5.18 -27.44 -9.74
CA SER A 212 -6.56 -27.94 -9.70
C SER A 212 -7.57 -26.80 -9.75
N LYS A 213 -8.47 -26.86 -10.74
CA LYS A 213 -9.57 -25.91 -10.96
C LYS A 213 -10.88 -26.45 -10.41
N GLY A 214 -11.84 -25.57 -10.15
CA GLY A 214 -13.19 -25.90 -9.71
C GLY A 214 -13.48 -25.55 -8.24
N VAL A 215 -14.77 -25.50 -7.90
CA VAL A 215 -15.27 -25.01 -6.61
C VAL A 215 -14.63 -25.72 -5.40
N PRO A 216 -14.53 -27.07 -5.35
CA PRO A 216 -13.96 -27.75 -4.17
C PRO A 216 -12.46 -27.46 -3.99
N ALA A 217 -11.73 -27.32 -5.09
CA ALA A 217 -10.31 -26.98 -5.07
C ALA A 217 -10.08 -25.55 -4.55
N THR A 218 -10.91 -24.60 -5.00
CA THR A 218 -10.87 -23.21 -4.51
C THR A 218 -11.19 -23.12 -3.02
N ILE A 219 -12.23 -23.82 -2.54
CA ILE A 219 -12.57 -23.83 -1.10
C ILE A 219 -11.40 -24.38 -0.27
N ARG A 220 -10.81 -25.50 -0.71
CA ARG A 220 -9.65 -26.10 -0.04
C ARG A 220 -8.47 -25.15 0.03
N GLU A 221 -8.22 -24.40 -1.04
CA GLU A 221 -7.14 -23.42 -1.09
C GLU A 221 -7.37 -22.25 -0.14
N VAL A 222 -8.59 -21.69 -0.09
CA VAL A 222 -8.94 -20.62 0.86
C VAL A 222 -8.74 -21.12 2.29
N ALA A 223 -9.23 -22.33 2.60
CA ALA A 223 -9.03 -22.94 3.91
C ALA A 223 -7.54 -23.15 4.25
N GLN A 224 -6.75 -23.61 3.28
CA GLN A 224 -5.31 -23.75 3.45
C GLN A 224 -4.62 -22.39 3.65
N ALA A 225 -4.99 -21.36 2.89
CA ALA A 225 -4.44 -20.01 2.98
C ALA A 225 -4.73 -19.37 4.35
N VAL A 226 -5.94 -19.54 4.88
CA VAL A 226 -6.29 -19.10 6.24
C VAL A 226 -5.44 -19.83 7.28
N ARG A 227 -5.17 -21.13 7.09
CA ARG A 227 -4.38 -21.94 8.04
C ARG A 227 -2.89 -21.62 8.04
N VAL A 228 -2.31 -21.34 6.86
CA VAL A 228 -0.86 -21.08 6.70
C VAL A 228 -0.53 -19.59 6.61
N MET A 229 -1.51 -18.73 6.89
CA MET A 229 -1.38 -17.29 6.77
C MET A 229 -0.21 -16.77 7.64
N PRO A 230 0.57 -15.77 7.16
CA PRO A 230 1.69 -15.23 7.92
C PRO A 230 1.29 -14.66 9.30
N ILE A 231 2.21 -14.72 10.26
CA ILE A 231 1.99 -14.16 11.62
C ILE A 231 1.70 -12.66 11.55
N GLY A 232 2.35 -11.93 10.62
CA GLY A 232 2.10 -10.50 10.40
C GLY A 232 0.62 -10.21 10.08
N MET A 233 -0.02 -11.08 9.29
CA MET A 233 -1.42 -10.93 8.89
C MET A 233 -2.38 -11.30 10.04
N HIS A 234 -2.05 -12.30 10.88
CA HIS A 234 -2.81 -12.57 12.12
C HIS A 234 -2.84 -11.34 13.05
N LYS A 235 -1.70 -10.66 13.19
CA LYS A 235 -1.59 -9.44 14.00
C LYS A 235 -2.42 -8.28 13.41
N ILE A 236 -2.46 -8.14 12.08
CA ILE A 236 -3.37 -7.21 11.40
C ILE A 236 -4.83 -7.59 11.71
N GLY A 237 -5.15 -8.88 11.68
CA GLY A 237 -6.48 -9.40 12.03
C GLY A 237 -6.95 -8.96 13.43
N LEU A 238 -6.05 -8.93 14.43
CA LEU A 238 -6.37 -8.42 15.76
C LEU A 238 -6.69 -6.92 15.75
N ALA A 239 -5.92 -6.10 15.04
CA ALA A 239 -6.23 -4.68 14.89
C ALA A 239 -7.58 -4.49 14.16
N PHE A 240 -7.84 -5.32 13.15
CA PHE A 240 -9.08 -5.32 12.37
C PHE A 240 -10.30 -5.71 13.20
N LEU A 241 -10.15 -6.63 14.16
CA LEU A 241 -11.19 -6.97 15.11
C LEU A 241 -11.71 -5.73 15.83
N PHE A 242 -10.84 -4.97 16.48
CA PHE A 242 -11.23 -3.75 17.18
C PHE A 242 -11.70 -2.66 16.22
N GLN A 243 -10.98 -2.47 15.10
CA GLN A 243 -11.25 -1.42 14.13
C GLN A 243 -12.64 -1.55 13.49
N TRP A 244 -12.97 -2.74 12.97
CA TRP A 244 -14.21 -2.95 12.24
C TRP A 244 -15.41 -3.16 13.15
N TYR A 245 -15.19 -3.71 14.36
CA TYR A 245 -16.21 -3.67 15.41
C TYR A 245 -16.59 -2.22 15.74
N ALA A 246 -15.61 -1.34 15.94
CA ALA A 246 -15.83 0.08 16.22
C ALA A 246 -16.56 0.81 15.09
N MET A 247 -16.12 0.61 13.84
CA MET A 247 -16.76 1.25 12.69
C MET A 247 -18.22 0.80 12.50
N PHE A 248 -18.52 -0.47 12.81
CA PHE A 248 -19.87 -0.98 12.69
C PHE A 248 -20.79 -0.41 13.77
N ILE A 249 -20.28 -0.18 15.00
CA ILE A 249 -20.99 0.63 16.01
C ILE A 249 -21.25 2.04 15.47
N TYR A 250 -20.23 2.71 14.92
CA TYR A 250 -20.37 4.07 14.39
C TYR A 250 -21.50 4.15 13.37
N TRP A 251 -21.53 3.28 12.36
CA TRP A 251 -22.57 3.32 11.32
C TRP A 251 -23.98 3.05 11.85
N GLN A 252 -24.13 2.22 12.87
CA GLN A 252 -25.43 1.90 13.45
C GLN A 252 -25.94 2.98 14.41
N PHE A 253 -25.05 3.59 15.19
CA PHE A 253 -25.44 4.43 16.33
C PHE A 253 -25.13 5.92 16.18
N VAL A 254 -24.46 6.37 15.11
CA VAL A 254 -24.14 7.79 14.94
C VAL A 254 -25.40 8.68 14.87
N SER A 255 -26.46 8.24 14.19
CA SER A 255 -27.74 8.98 14.16
C SER A 255 -28.37 9.08 15.55
N VAL A 256 -28.35 7.99 16.32
CA VAL A 256 -28.87 7.97 17.69
C VAL A 256 -28.05 8.88 18.60
N SER A 257 -26.72 8.79 18.52
CA SER A 257 -25.82 9.61 19.33
C SER A 257 -25.97 11.11 19.04
N VAL A 258 -26.07 11.49 17.76
CA VAL A 258 -26.20 12.90 17.37
C VAL A 258 -27.58 13.43 17.71
N ALA A 259 -28.63 12.62 17.57
CA ALA A 259 -29.97 12.97 18.04
C ALA A 259 -29.99 13.23 19.55
N GLU A 260 -29.34 12.36 20.34
CA GLU A 260 -29.22 12.51 21.79
C GLU A 260 -28.43 13.76 22.19
N SER A 261 -27.24 13.99 21.62
CA SER A 261 -26.33 15.04 22.11
C SER A 261 -26.68 16.43 21.57
N VAL A 262 -27.03 16.55 20.29
CA VAL A 262 -27.26 17.85 19.65
C VAL A 262 -28.74 18.26 19.72
N TRP A 263 -29.64 17.32 19.46
CA TRP A 263 -31.09 17.60 19.41
C TRP A 263 -31.83 17.25 20.69
N ASN A 264 -31.20 16.59 21.67
CA ASN A 264 -31.86 16.05 22.87
C ASN A 264 -33.12 15.24 22.52
N ALA A 265 -33.03 14.46 21.44
CA ALA A 265 -34.14 13.77 20.80
C ALA A 265 -33.99 12.25 20.91
N ALA A 266 -35.10 11.57 21.22
CA ALA A 266 -35.19 10.11 21.17
C ALA A 266 -35.53 9.62 19.75
N PRO A 267 -35.25 8.35 19.38
CA PRO A 267 -35.43 7.83 18.03
C PRO A 267 -36.85 7.95 17.43
N ASP A 268 -37.87 8.05 18.28
CA ASP A 268 -39.29 8.17 17.93
C ASP A 268 -39.78 9.62 17.78
N THR A 269 -38.88 10.60 17.91
CA THR A 269 -39.21 12.03 17.86
C THR A 269 -38.80 12.68 16.54
N PRO A 270 -39.47 13.78 16.12
CA PRO A 270 -39.10 14.51 14.90
C PRO A 270 -37.63 14.98 14.87
N GLY A 271 -37.03 15.24 16.03
CA GLY A 271 -35.62 15.61 16.12
C GLY A 271 -34.66 14.50 15.66
N TYR A 272 -35.06 13.24 15.71
CA TYR A 272 -34.27 12.13 15.16
C TYR A 272 -34.19 12.17 13.63
N GLU A 273 -35.29 12.53 12.95
CA GLU A 273 -35.29 12.66 11.48
C GLU A 273 -34.34 13.77 11.02
N GLU A 274 -34.35 14.92 11.71
CA GLU A 274 -33.40 16.01 11.45
C GLU A 274 -31.95 15.58 11.69
N ALA A 275 -31.69 14.90 12.81
CA ALA A 275 -30.37 14.38 13.14
C ALA A 275 -29.88 13.35 12.11
N ALA A 276 -30.74 12.44 11.67
CA ALA A 276 -30.42 11.45 10.63
C ALA A 276 -30.08 12.13 9.29
N GLY A 277 -30.82 13.19 8.92
CA GLY A 277 -30.48 14.02 7.76
C GLY A 277 -29.11 14.70 7.90
N TRP A 278 -28.79 15.23 9.08
CA TRP A 278 -27.49 15.84 9.37
C TRP A 278 -26.34 14.83 9.34
N VAL A 279 -26.56 13.62 9.86
CA VAL A 279 -25.60 12.52 9.76
C VAL A 279 -25.29 12.18 8.30
N GLY A 280 -26.26 12.29 7.39
CA GLY A 280 -26.00 12.19 5.95
C GLY A 280 -24.93 13.19 5.47
N LEU A 281 -25.00 14.45 5.93
CA LEU A 281 -23.97 15.46 5.64
C LEU A 281 -22.64 15.16 6.33
N MET A 282 -22.64 14.68 7.57
CA MET A 282 -21.44 14.23 8.27
C MET A 282 -20.74 13.11 7.50
N ASN A 283 -21.50 12.13 7.02
CA ASN A 283 -21.00 11.01 6.22
C ASN A 283 -20.44 11.47 4.87
N GLY A 284 -21.10 12.41 4.21
CA GLY A 284 -20.55 13.08 3.01
C GLY A 284 -19.24 13.81 3.30
N SER A 285 -19.17 14.48 4.45
CA SER A 285 -18.00 15.28 4.86
C SER A 285 -16.77 14.42 5.11
N TYR A 286 -16.87 13.31 5.85
CA TYR A 286 -15.69 12.44 6.06
C TYR A 286 -15.26 11.75 4.76
N ASN A 287 -16.19 11.39 3.86
CA ASN A 287 -15.84 10.82 2.54
C ASN A 287 -15.13 11.84 1.64
N PHE A 288 -15.52 13.11 1.72
CA PHE A 288 -14.80 14.19 1.06
C PHE A 288 -13.38 14.36 1.62
N VAL A 289 -13.22 14.33 2.94
CA VAL A 289 -11.90 14.35 3.58
C VAL A 289 -11.08 13.11 3.18
N THR A 290 -11.71 11.94 3.05
CA THR A 290 -11.04 10.70 2.60
C THR A 290 -10.41 10.88 1.23
N MET A 291 -11.17 11.44 0.28
CA MET A 291 -10.70 11.73 -1.07
C MET A 291 -9.44 12.61 -1.05
N LEU A 292 -9.41 13.64 -0.20
CA LEU A 292 -8.26 14.55 -0.08
C LEU A 292 -7.08 13.93 0.69
N SER A 293 -7.36 13.17 1.75
CA SER A 293 -6.36 12.64 2.68
C SER A 293 -5.41 11.64 2.01
N ALA A 294 -5.90 10.90 1.01
CA ALA A 294 -5.09 9.97 0.22
C ALA A 294 -3.84 10.62 -0.41
N LEU A 295 -3.89 11.92 -0.75
CA LEU A 295 -2.76 12.65 -1.33
C LEU A 295 -1.63 12.91 -0.32
N PHE A 296 -1.97 13.06 0.96
CA PHE A 296 -1.02 13.41 2.03
C PHE A 296 -0.53 12.19 2.81
N LEU A 297 -1.30 11.10 2.84
CA LEU A 297 -0.90 9.85 3.49
C LEU A 297 0.31 9.20 2.81
N LEU A 298 0.51 9.40 1.50
CA LEU A 298 1.61 8.77 0.76
C LEU A 298 3.00 9.22 1.25
N PRO A 299 3.33 10.53 1.30
CA PRO A 299 4.59 11.00 1.89
C PRO A 299 4.80 10.53 3.33
N LEU A 300 3.75 10.51 4.14
CA LEU A 300 3.82 10.07 5.53
C LEU A 300 4.15 8.57 5.62
N CYS A 301 3.52 7.74 4.79
CA CYS A 301 3.81 6.31 4.72
C CYS A 301 5.24 6.02 4.27
N HIS A 302 5.80 6.84 3.36
CA HIS A 302 7.20 6.74 2.98
C HIS A 302 8.16 7.14 4.10
N ARG A 303 7.83 8.19 4.87
CA ARG A 303 8.72 8.72 5.93
C ARG A 303 8.68 7.92 7.23
N TYR A 304 7.49 7.48 7.63
CA TYR A 304 7.27 6.87 8.96
C TYR A 304 6.87 5.38 8.89
N GLY A 305 6.61 4.85 7.69
CA GLY A 305 6.13 3.49 7.47
C GLY A 305 4.61 3.35 7.66
N GLY A 306 3.98 2.50 6.85
CA GLY A 306 2.52 2.31 6.84
C GLY A 306 1.93 1.92 8.20
N LYS A 307 2.63 1.07 8.96
CA LYS A 307 2.24 0.67 10.33
C LYS A 307 1.98 1.87 11.25
N LYS A 308 2.97 2.76 11.37
CA LYS A 308 2.91 3.90 12.31
C LYS A 308 1.88 4.93 11.85
N VAL A 309 1.81 5.16 10.54
CA VAL A 309 0.81 6.06 9.96
C VAL A 309 -0.60 5.53 10.23
N HIS A 310 -0.86 4.25 9.98
CA HIS A 310 -2.17 3.66 10.21
C HIS A 310 -2.58 3.68 11.69
N ALA A 311 -1.66 3.32 12.60
CA ALA A 311 -1.88 3.44 14.03
C ALA A 311 -2.20 4.89 14.45
N GLY A 312 -1.46 5.87 13.93
CA GLY A 312 -1.71 7.30 14.19
C GLY A 312 -3.08 7.76 13.70
N THR A 313 -3.50 7.32 12.51
CA THR A 313 -4.84 7.66 11.98
C THR A 313 -5.97 7.00 12.77
N LEU A 314 -5.77 5.77 13.26
CA LEU A 314 -6.74 5.09 14.13
C LEU A 314 -6.88 5.79 15.48
N ALA A 315 -5.76 6.21 16.08
CA ALA A 315 -5.79 6.99 17.32
C ALA A 315 -6.50 8.33 17.13
N LEU A 316 -6.23 9.03 16.02
CA LEU A 316 -6.90 10.28 15.67
C LEU A 316 -8.42 10.08 15.54
N ALA A 317 -8.87 9.06 14.83
CA ALA A 317 -10.30 8.76 14.72
C ALA A 317 -10.92 8.32 16.05
N GLY A 318 -10.18 7.58 16.88
CA GLY A 318 -10.61 7.22 18.23
C GLY A 318 -10.90 8.45 19.10
N LEU A 319 -9.99 9.43 19.07
CA LEU A 319 -10.17 10.72 19.75
C LEU A 319 -11.32 11.53 19.14
N SER A 320 -11.45 11.55 17.81
CA SER A 320 -12.56 12.21 17.13
C SER A 320 -13.92 11.65 17.54
N LEU A 321 -14.08 10.32 17.60
CA LEU A 321 -15.34 9.70 18.00
C LEU A 321 -15.63 9.89 19.49
N ALA A 322 -14.60 9.79 20.35
CA ALA A 322 -14.76 10.10 21.77
C ALA A 322 -15.23 11.55 21.96
N TRP A 323 -14.66 12.51 21.24
CA TRP A 323 -15.11 13.89 21.28
C TRP A 323 -16.53 14.05 20.72
N LEU A 324 -16.84 13.43 19.58
CA LEU A 324 -18.17 13.47 18.96
C LEU A 324 -19.29 13.10 19.94
N SER A 325 -19.06 12.14 20.83
CA SER A 325 -20.04 11.70 21.84
C SER A 325 -20.44 12.78 22.86
N THR A 326 -19.71 13.89 22.91
CA THR A 326 -19.89 15.00 23.87
C THR A 326 -20.24 16.33 23.20
N ILE A 327 -20.44 16.35 21.87
CA ILE A 327 -20.71 17.59 21.13
C ILE A 327 -22.22 17.87 21.13
N ASP A 328 -22.58 19.05 21.61
CA ASP A 328 -23.97 19.54 21.64
C ASP A 328 -24.26 20.53 20.50
N ASN A 329 -23.22 20.96 19.75
CA ASN A 329 -23.36 21.92 18.64
C ASN A 329 -23.34 21.21 17.29
N GLN A 330 -24.40 21.40 16.50
CA GLN A 330 -24.59 20.81 15.17
C GLN A 330 -23.39 21.02 14.23
N LEU A 331 -22.85 22.24 14.12
CA LEU A 331 -21.77 22.53 13.17
C LEU A 331 -20.44 21.91 13.63
N LEU A 332 -20.22 21.84 14.95
CA LEU A 332 -19.00 21.26 15.50
C LEU A 332 -18.90 19.75 15.25
N THR A 333 -20.01 19.04 15.03
CA THR A 333 -19.97 17.59 14.72
C THR A 333 -19.26 17.27 13.39
N LEU A 334 -19.08 18.26 12.51
CA LEU A 334 -18.32 18.12 11.27
C LEU A 334 -16.80 18.07 11.50
N VAL A 335 -16.28 18.57 12.62
CA VAL A 335 -14.84 18.57 12.90
C VAL A 335 -14.30 17.15 13.17
N PRO A 336 -14.93 16.32 14.03
CA PRO A 336 -14.59 14.91 14.16
C PRO A 336 -14.52 14.13 12.84
N MET A 337 -15.35 14.50 11.85
CA MET A 337 -15.39 13.87 10.53
C MET A 337 -14.09 14.04 9.74
N ILE A 338 -13.27 15.06 10.07
CA ILE A 338 -11.93 15.22 9.48
C ILE A 338 -11.03 14.06 9.92
N GLY A 339 -10.97 13.79 11.23
CA GLY A 339 -10.17 12.69 11.76
C GLY A 339 -10.67 11.32 11.28
N LEU A 340 -11.99 11.14 11.23
CA LEU A 340 -12.60 9.91 10.71
C LEU A 340 -12.32 9.72 9.22
N GLY A 341 -12.36 10.77 8.40
CA GLY A 341 -12.06 10.72 6.97
C GLY A 341 -10.59 10.39 6.68
N ILE A 342 -9.66 10.96 7.45
CA ILE A 342 -8.23 10.60 7.37
C ILE A 342 -8.03 9.12 7.72
N CYS A 343 -8.70 8.64 8.77
CA CYS A 343 -8.65 7.23 9.15
C CYS A 343 -9.28 6.32 8.10
N TRP A 344 -10.42 6.68 7.53
CA TRP A 344 -11.06 5.90 6.48
C TRP A 344 -10.15 5.73 5.25
N ALA A 345 -9.48 6.81 4.81
CA ALA A 345 -8.49 6.74 3.72
C ALA A 345 -7.34 5.77 4.03
N SER A 346 -6.91 5.74 5.29
CA SER A 346 -5.91 4.81 5.81
C SER A 346 -6.43 3.37 5.82
N MET A 347 -7.63 3.12 6.36
CA MET A 347 -8.26 1.79 6.49
C MET A 347 -8.47 1.08 5.14
N VAL A 348 -8.82 1.83 4.09
CA VAL A 348 -9.07 1.27 2.76
C VAL A 348 -7.82 1.18 1.88
N GLY A 349 -6.65 1.62 2.36
CA GLY A 349 -5.40 1.65 1.59
C GLY A 349 -4.20 0.99 2.27
N VAL A 350 -3.86 1.44 3.47
CA VAL A 350 -2.61 1.07 4.16
C VAL A 350 -2.54 -0.40 4.57
N PRO A 351 -3.60 -1.03 5.12
CA PRO A 351 -3.57 -2.46 5.43
C PRO A 351 -3.35 -3.34 4.20
N TYR A 352 -3.99 -3.00 3.06
CA TYR A 352 -3.80 -3.72 1.80
C TYR A 352 -2.36 -3.59 1.29
N LEU A 353 -1.78 -2.40 1.40
CA LEU A 353 -0.36 -2.18 1.13
C LEU A 353 0.53 -3.09 2.00
N MET A 354 0.26 -3.19 3.30
CA MET A 354 1.07 -4.01 4.20
C MET A 354 0.97 -5.50 3.86
N VAL A 355 -0.24 -5.98 3.58
CA VAL A 355 -0.46 -7.39 3.20
C VAL A 355 0.15 -7.71 1.85
N ALA A 356 0.07 -6.80 0.86
CA ALA A 356 0.73 -6.97 -0.44
C ALA A 356 2.24 -7.21 -0.32
N GLY A 357 2.88 -6.70 0.74
CA GLY A 357 4.30 -6.94 1.03
C GLY A 357 4.58 -8.23 1.82
N MET A 358 3.57 -8.83 2.45
CA MET A 358 3.69 -10.02 3.31
C MET A 358 3.41 -11.34 2.59
N VAL A 359 2.80 -11.30 1.40
CA VAL A 359 2.24 -12.48 0.74
C VAL A 359 2.89 -12.77 -0.61
N PRO A 360 2.98 -14.05 -1.03
CA PRO A 360 3.49 -14.44 -2.34
C PRO A 360 2.66 -13.83 -3.49
N ARG A 361 3.32 -13.42 -4.57
CA ARG A 361 2.66 -12.73 -5.70
C ARG A 361 1.62 -13.62 -6.38
N GLU A 362 1.87 -14.92 -6.42
CA GLU A 362 1.05 -15.93 -7.07
C GLU A 362 -0.28 -16.16 -6.35
N ARG A 363 -0.36 -15.77 -5.07
CA ARG A 363 -1.53 -15.96 -4.19
C ARG A 363 -2.10 -14.63 -3.70
N THR A 364 -1.75 -13.54 -4.38
CA THR A 364 -2.16 -12.21 -3.95
C THR A 364 -3.68 -12.09 -3.88
N GLY A 365 -4.42 -12.64 -4.86
CA GLY A 365 -5.88 -12.58 -4.89
C GLY A 365 -6.51 -13.27 -3.69
N VAL A 366 -6.12 -14.51 -3.37
CA VAL A 366 -6.69 -15.21 -2.20
C VAL A 366 -6.42 -14.48 -0.89
N TYR A 367 -5.22 -13.92 -0.68
CA TYR A 367 -4.89 -13.21 0.55
C TYR A 367 -5.57 -11.84 0.67
N MET A 368 -5.77 -11.12 -0.45
CA MET A 368 -6.56 -9.90 -0.46
C MET A 368 -8.02 -10.19 -0.10
N GLY A 369 -8.58 -11.30 -0.57
CA GLY A 369 -9.92 -11.73 -0.18
C GLY A 369 -10.00 -12.17 1.29
N ILE A 370 -8.99 -12.85 1.83
CA ILE A 370 -8.91 -13.20 3.26
C ILE A 370 -8.89 -11.93 4.13
N LEU A 371 -8.19 -10.89 3.68
CA LEU A 371 -8.22 -9.60 4.38
C LEU A 371 -9.66 -9.09 4.51
N ASN A 372 -10.51 -9.25 3.50
CA ASN A 372 -11.93 -8.92 3.63
C ASN A 372 -12.69 -9.82 4.62
N MET A 373 -12.32 -11.09 4.77
CA MET A 373 -12.86 -11.92 5.86
C MET A 373 -12.53 -11.31 7.23
N MET A 374 -11.33 -10.74 7.39
CA MET A 374 -10.93 -10.03 8.62
C MET A 374 -11.70 -8.72 8.83
N ILE A 375 -12.35 -8.17 7.80
CA ILE A 375 -13.25 -7.03 7.90
C ILE A 375 -14.63 -7.48 8.38
N VAL A 376 -15.16 -8.51 7.73
CA VAL A 376 -16.55 -8.95 7.94
C VAL A 376 -16.74 -9.72 9.23
N VAL A 377 -15.82 -10.62 9.59
CA VAL A 377 -15.96 -11.45 10.80
C VAL A 377 -16.16 -10.59 12.06
N PRO A 378 -15.39 -9.51 12.29
CA PRO A 378 -15.65 -8.58 13.39
C PRO A 378 -17.03 -7.91 13.34
N MET A 379 -17.54 -7.57 12.16
CA MET A 379 -18.89 -7.00 12.00
C MET A 379 -19.96 -8.01 12.42
N LEU A 380 -19.83 -9.28 12.02
CA LEU A 380 -20.75 -10.34 12.43
C LEU A 380 -20.71 -10.58 13.95
N ILE A 381 -19.52 -10.58 14.54
CA ILE A 381 -19.36 -10.66 16.00
C ILE A 381 -20.05 -9.47 16.67
N GLN A 382 -19.86 -8.25 16.15
CA GLN A 382 -20.55 -7.06 16.65
C GLN A 382 -22.06 -7.22 16.59
N THR A 383 -22.62 -7.65 15.44
CA THR A 383 -24.07 -7.81 15.27
C THR A 383 -24.67 -8.72 16.35
N LEU A 384 -23.97 -9.80 16.71
CA LEU A 384 -24.44 -10.78 17.69
C LEU A 384 -24.23 -10.35 19.15
N THR A 385 -23.21 -9.54 19.43
CA THR A 385 -22.79 -9.23 20.80
C THR A 385 -23.21 -7.84 21.27
N PHE A 386 -23.33 -6.88 20.36
CA PHE A 386 -23.43 -5.47 20.72
C PHE A 386 -24.77 -5.08 21.31
N GLY A 387 -25.88 -5.73 20.91
CA GLY A 387 -27.19 -5.47 21.51
C GLY A 387 -27.17 -5.66 23.03
N TRP A 388 -26.60 -6.78 23.50
CA TRP A 388 -26.45 -7.04 24.92
C TRP A 388 -25.52 -6.02 25.62
N ILE A 389 -24.40 -5.65 24.98
CA ILE A 389 -23.47 -4.63 25.49
C ILE A 389 -24.16 -3.27 25.60
N PHE A 390 -24.93 -2.90 24.59
CA PHE A 390 -25.65 -1.63 24.53
C PHE A 390 -26.66 -1.51 25.67
N GLU A 391 -27.47 -2.55 25.90
CA GLU A 391 -28.48 -2.57 26.96
C GLU A 391 -27.87 -2.66 28.37
N ASN A 392 -26.88 -3.53 28.58
CA ASN A 392 -26.41 -3.90 29.92
C ASN A 392 -25.17 -3.14 30.39
N LEU A 393 -24.31 -2.68 29.47
CA LEU A 393 -23.03 -2.02 29.82
C LEU A 393 -23.02 -0.53 29.49
N LEU A 394 -23.78 -0.10 28.47
CA LEU A 394 -23.78 1.28 27.99
C LEU A 394 -25.02 2.08 28.40
N GLY A 395 -25.97 1.45 29.09
CA GLY A 395 -27.19 2.10 29.56
C GLY A 395 -28.12 2.55 28.43
N SER A 396 -28.07 1.86 27.28
CA SER A 396 -28.88 2.15 26.09
C SER A 396 -28.73 3.57 25.53
N ARG A 397 -27.55 4.20 25.71
CA ARG A 397 -27.25 5.54 25.19
C ARG A 397 -26.38 5.46 23.93
N GLY A 398 -26.83 6.06 22.84
CA GLY A 398 -26.09 6.18 21.59
C GLY A 398 -24.76 6.92 21.77
N THR A 399 -24.74 7.96 22.59
CA THR A 399 -23.53 8.70 22.99
C THR A 399 -22.45 7.78 23.59
N ASN A 400 -22.83 6.89 24.51
CA ASN A 400 -21.92 5.89 25.09
C ASN A 400 -21.44 4.86 24.06
N ALA A 401 -22.30 4.47 23.10
CA ALA A 401 -21.91 3.58 22.01
C ALA A 401 -20.81 4.20 21.13
N ILE A 402 -20.93 5.48 20.78
CA ILE A 402 -19.90 6.20 20.00
C ILE A 402 -18.61 6.40 20.81
N LEU A 403 -18.69 6.65 22.12
CA LEU A 403 -17.52 6.68 22.99
C LEU A 403 -16.78 5.34 23.00
N LEU A 404 -17.50 4.23 23.14
CA LEU A 404 -16.91 2.89 23.08
C LEU A 404 -16.27 2.61 21.72
N ALA A 405 -16.88 3.03 20.61
CA ALA A 405 -16.27 2.96 19.29
C ALA A 405 -14.93 3.72 19.25
N GLY A 406 -14.86 4.90 19.84
CA GLY A 406 -13.61 5.66 19.99
C GLY A 406 -12.53 4.92 20.77
N VAL A 407 -12.89 4.30 21.90
CA VAL A 407 -11.97 3.48 22.72
C VAL A 407 -11.47 2.26 21.95
N LEU A 408 -12.36 1.57 21.22
CA LEU A 408 -12.00 0.41 20.40
C LEU A 408 -11.05 0.79 19.25
N LEU A 409 -11.23 1.96 18.61
CA LEU A 409 -10.25 2.46 17.64
C LEU A 409 -8.88 2.77 18.27
N GLY A 410 -8.87 3.28 19.52
CA GLY A 410 -7.64 3.41 20.31
C GLY A 410 -6.97 2.06 20.57
N CYS A 411 -7.75 1.03 20.92
CA CYS A 411 -7.24 -0.34 21.07
C CYS A 411 -6.71 -0.90 19.76
N ALA A 412 -7.39 -0.63 18.63
CA ALA A 412 -6.92 -1.00 17.29
C ALA A 412 -5.58 -0.32 16.96
N ALA A 413 -5.41 0.95 17.31
CA ALA A 413 -4.16 1.67 17.13
C ALA A 413 -3.00 1.02 17.91
N LEU A 414 -3.23 0.64 19.17
CA LEU A 414 -2.25 -0.05 20.00
C LEU A 414 -1.92 -1.45 19.44
N ALA A 415 -2.94 -2.23 19.05
CA ALA A 415 -2.74 -3.53 18.42
C ALA A 415 -1.95 -3.41 17.10
N MET A 416 -2.19 -2.34 16.34
CA MET A 416 -1.46 -2.06 15.10
C MET A 416 0.04 -1.82 15.34
N LEU A 417 0.41 -1.27 16.51
CA LEU A 417 1.82 -1.10 16.90
C LEU A 417 2.52 -2.44 17.19
N TRP A 418 1.80 -3.55 17.36
CA TRP A 418 2.40 -4.88 17.52
C TRP A 418 2.60 -5.63 16.21
N VAL A 419 2.02 -5.15 15.11
CA VAL A 419 2.24 -5.70 13.77
C VAL A 419 3.70 -5.49 13.40
N ASN A 420 4.41 -6.58 13.14
CA ASN A 420 5.75 -6.49 12.54
C ASN A 420 5.53 -6.55 11.03
N PRO A 421 5.66 -5.44 10.29
CA PRO A 421 5.75 -5.53 8.84
C PRO A 421 6.95 -6.43 8.51
N PRO A 422 6.94 -7.14 7.36
CA PRO A 422 8.13 -7.82 6.87
C PRO A 422 9.26 -6.81 6.92
N ARG A 423 10.38 -7.19 7.54
CA ARG A 423 11.56 -6.33 7.45
C ARG A 423 11.97 -6.26 5.97
N ALA A 424 12.54 -5.15 5.53
CA ALA A 424 12.89 -4.97 4.11
C ALA A 424 13.89 -6.04 3.60
N ASP A 425 14.58 -6.71 4.53
CA ASP A 425 15.50 -7.85 4.39
C ASP A 425 14.82 -9.23 4.44
N GLU A 426 13.61 -9.36 5.00
CA GLU A 426 12.85 -10.62 5.06
C GLU A 426 11.96 -10.81 3.82
N GLU A 427 12.56 -10.60 2.65
CA GLU A 427 11.85 -10.81 1.40
C GLU A 427 11.57 -12.29 1.16
N SER A 428 10.35 -12.58 0.72
CA SER A 428 10.13 -13.70 -0.20
C SER A 428 11.26 -13.70 -1.23
N THR A 429 11.77 -14.86 -1.62
CA THR A 429 12.91 -15.10 -2.55
C THR A 429 12.91 -14.36 -3.89
N VAL A 430 11.97 -13.44 -4.12
CA VAL A 430 11.85 -12.56 -5.27
C VAL A 430 11.58 -11.09 -4.84
N LEU A 431 12.67 -10.30 -4.85
CA LEU A 431 12.83 -8.86 -5.22
C LEU A 431 12.60 -7.69 -4.21
N PRO A 432 13.58 -6.78 -3.97
CA PRO A 432 13.57 -5.68 -2.98
C PRO A 432 12.37 -4.72 -2.98
N LEU A 433 11.77 -4.53 -1.80
CA LEU A 433 11.04 -3.33 -1.41
C LEU A 433 11.94 -2.08 -1.51
N ALA A 434 11.32 -0.95 -1.85
CA ALA A 434 12.00 0.31 -2.04
C ALA A 434 12.50 0.90 -0.70
N GLY A 435 13.64 0.44 -0.24
CA GLY A 435 14.60 1.26 0.49
C GLY A 435 15.61 1.85 -0.49
N GLN A 436 16.30 2.93 -0.11
CA GLN A 436 17.63 3.13 -0.69
C GLN A 436 18.40 1.83 -0.45
N ARG A 437 19.10 1.33 -1.49
CA ARG A 437 19.86 0.08 -1.37
C ARG A 437 20.89 0.27 -0.26
N GLU A 438 20.56 -0.14 0.95
CA GLU A 438 21.54 -0.29 2.01
C GLU A 438 22.33 -1.55 1.69
N ILE A 439 23.60 -1.37 1.32
CA ILE A 439 24.52 -2.50 1.18
C ILE A 439 24.99 -2.81 2.60
N THR A 440 24.23 -3.63 3.34
CA THR A 440 24.54 -3.95 4.75
C THR A 440 25.68 -4.98 4.91
N VAL A 441 26.33 -5.37 3.80
CA VAL A 441 27.37 -6.42 3.78
C VAL A 441 28.73 -5.88 4.19
N TYR A 442 29.00 -4.58 4.02
CA TYR A 442 30.33 -4.01 4.23
C TYR A 442 30.34 -2.97 5.34
N ASP A 443 31.26 -3.13 6.29
CA ASP A 443 31.53 -2.12 7.32
C ASP A 443 32.62 -1.12 6.87
N ARG A 444 33.42 -1.52 5.87
CA ARG A 444 34.60 -0.77 5.42
C ARG A 444 34.75 -0.84 3.90
N VAL A 445 34.96 0.31 3.27
CA VAL A 445 35.27 0.41 1.84
C VAL A 445 36.67 1.01 1.69
N VAL A 446 37.61 0.23 1.17
CA VAL A 446 39.02 0.61 1.02
C VAL A 446 39.27 0.96 -0.45
N VAL A 447 39.82 2.14 -0.72
CA VAL A 447 40.10 2.60 -2.10
C VAL A 447 41.48 3.23 -2.20
N GLY A 448 42.22 2.89 -3.25
CA GLY A 448 43.53 3.45 -3.52
C GLY A 448 43.46 4.72 -4.37
N SER A 449 44.27 5.73 -4.05
CA SER A 449 44.44 6.90 -4.92
C SER A 449 45.89 7.31 -5.13
N ASP A 450 46.25 7.47 -6.40
CA ASP A 450 47.50 8.07 -6.88
C ASP A 450 47.32 9.53 -7.38
N GLY A 451 46.11 10.08 -7.20
CA GLY A 451 45.76 11.42 -7.68
C GLY A 451 45.55 11.53 -9.19
N SER A 452 45.57 10.41 -9.94
CA SER A 452 45.19 10.39 -11.36
C SER A 452 43.66 10.48 -11.53
N PRO A 453 43.15 10.98 -12.67
CA PRO A 453 41.70 11.06 -12.90
C PRO A 453 40.97 9.71 -12.82
N SER A 454 41.67 8.62 -13.17
CA SER A 454 41.15 7.26 -13.04
C SER A 454 40.99 6.84 -11.57
N SER A 455 41.96 7.13 -10.71
CA SER A 455 41.85 6.80 -9.29
C SER A 455 40.90 7.73 -8.55
N LEU A 456 40.81 9.01 -8.92
CA LEU A 456 39.80 9.94 -8.38
C LEU A 456 38.37 9.47 -8.72
N TYR A 457 38.15 8.97 -9.94
CA TYR A 457 36.85 8.38 -10.30
C TYR A 457 36.56 7.11 -9.49
N ALA A 458 37.56 6.26 -9.25
CA ALA A 458 37.40 5.09 -8.38
C ALA A 458 37.06 5.50 -6.94
N VAL A 459 37.66 6.57 -6.41
CA VAL A 459 37.32 7.15 -5.09
C VAL A 459 35.88 7.66 -5.07
N ALA A 460 35.41 8.34 -6.10
CA ALA A 460 34.02 8.79 -6.19
C ALA A 460 33.03 7.61 -6.21
N ARG A 461 33.35 6.53 -6.93
CA ARG A 461 32.54 5.30 -6.92
C ARG A 461 32.57 4.59 -5.58
N ALA A 462 33.73 4.54 -4.92
CA ALA A 462 33.85 4.00 -3.56
C ALA A 462 33.02 4.81 -2.55
N HIS A 463 32.97 6.13 -2.69
CA HIS A 463 32.14 7.00 -1.86
C HIS A 463 30.65 6.69 -2.01
N GLU A 464 30.15 6.50 -3.23
CA GLU A 464 28.75 6.11 -3.46
C GLU A 464 28.41 4.77 -2.79
N VAL A 465 29.31 3.79 -2.89
CA VAL A 465 29.13 2.47 -2.26
C VAL A 465 29.18 2.58 -0.74
N ALA A 466 30.13 3.33 -0.18
CA ALA A 466 30.24 3.54 1.25
C ALA A 466 29.04 4.30 1.83
N ALA A 467 28.54 5.32 1.13
CA ALA A 467 27.36 6.07 1.53
C ALA A 467 26.09 5.20 1.48
N ALA A 468 25.97 4.33 0.48
CA ALA A 468 24.89 3.36 0.40
C ALA A 468 25.00 2.29 1.50
N ALA A 469 26.21 1.89 1.91
CA ALA A 469 26.43 0.88 2.94
C ALA A 469 26.40 1.43 4.38
N GLU A 470 26.34 2.75 4.57
CA GLU A 470 26.76 3.42 5.81
C GLU A 470 28.14 2.94 6.31
N ALA A 471 29.04 2.57 5.40
CA ALA A 471 30.36 2.06 5.73
C ALA A 471 31.36 3.19 5.99
N ARG A 472 32.46 2.87 6.67
CA ARG A 472 33.64 3.73 6.72
C ARG A 472 34.36 3.69 5.38
N ILE A 473 34.79 4.83 4.85
CA ILE A 473 35.65 4.87 3.66
C ILE A 473 37.10 5.09 4.09
N VAL A 474 38.01 4.28 3.55
CA VAL A 474 39.45 4.38 3.80
C VAL A 474 40.16 4.65 2.50
N VAL A 475 40.70 5.86 2.37
CA VAL A 475 41.47 6.26 1.20
C VAL A 475 42.94 5.97 1.49
N VAL A 476 43.57 5.19 0.61
CA VAL A 476 44.96 4.73 0.75
C VAL A 476 45.82 5.35 -0.34
N ALA A 477 46.90 6.03 0.04
CA ALA A 477 47.94 6.48 -0.87
C ALA A 477 49.23 5.71 -0.58
N ALA A 478 49.62 4.85 -1.52
CA ALA A 478 50.85 4.07 -1.45
C ALA A 478 52.01 4.84 -2.10
N TYR A 479 53.20 4.74 -1.51
CA TYR A 479 54.42 5.36 -2.06
C TYR A 479 55.65 4.49 -1.86
N GLU A 480 56.62 4.65 -2.74
CA GLU A 480 57.94 4.04 -2.57
C GLU A 480 58.85 5.00 -1.79
N PRO A 481 59.49 4.53 -0.70
CA PRO A 481 60.36 5.36 0.14
C PRO A 481 61.67 5.76 -0.55
N ASP A 482 62.16 4.96 -1.51
CA ASP A 482 63.40 5.22 -2.26
C ASP A 482 63.13 5.36 -3.77
N ALA A 483 63.25 6.58 -4.29
CA ALA A 483 63.48 6.87 -5.71
C ALA A 483 63.81 8.36 -5.91
N ASP A 484 65.00 8.78 -5.48
CA ASP A 484 65.64 10.00 -6.00
C ASP A 484 66.83 9.60 -6.90
N THR A 485 66.64 8.58 -7.76
CA THR A 485 67.70 8.11 -8.67
C THR A 485 67.55 8.66 -10.10
N GLY A 486 66.51 9.45 -10.39
CA GLY A 486 66.39 10.15 -11.68
C GLY A 486 66.25 9.25 -12.92
N VAL A 487 66.03 7.94 -12.77
CA VAL A 487 65.86 7.00 -13.90
C VAL A 487 64.36 6.76 -14.17
N PRO A 488 63.82 7.16 -15.34
CA PRO A 488 62.46 6.80 -15.71
C PRO A 488 62.37 5.29 -15.99
N ARG A 489 61.54 4.55 -15.26
CA ARG A 489 61.20 3.16 -15.62
C ARG A 489 60.24 3.17 -16.82
N GLN A 490 60.52 2.35 -17.84
CA GLN A 490 59.78 2.24 -19.10
C GLN A 490 58.32 1.72 -18.97
N ASP A 491 57.85 1.38 -17.78
CA ASP A 491 56.60 0.65 -17.53
C ASP A 491 55.32 1.51 -17.44
N GLY A 492 55.36 2.81 -17.76
CA GLY A 492 54.15 3.66 -17.76
C GLY A 492 53.41 3.79 -16.40
N ARG A 493 54.02 3.29 -15.32
CA ARG A 493 53.50 3.36 -13.94
C ARG A 493 53.77 4.74 -13.36
N LYS A 494 52.73 5.46 -12.96
CA LYS A 494 52.88 6.66 -12.12
C LYS A 494 52.93 6.25 -10.66
N LEU A 495 54.08 5.76 -10.21
CA LEU A 495 54.32 5.49 -8.80
C LEU A 495 54.54 6.81 -8.06
N LEU A 496 53.94 6.95 -6.88
CA LEU A 496 54.21 8.11 -6.04
C LEU A 496 55.57 7.91 -5.38
N HIS A 497 56.52 8.76 -5.72
CA HIS A 497 57.85 8.75 -5.13
C HIS A 497 57.93 9.74 -3.97
N GLY A 498 58.23 9.21 -2.78
CA GLY A 498 58.32 10.00 -1.57
C GLY A 498 56.97 10.41 -0.97
N GLN A 499 56.99 10.61 0.35
CA GLN A 499 55.81 10.90 1.14
C GLN A 499 55.09 12.21 0.75
N ARG A 500 55.80 13.16 0.12
CA ARG A 500 55.21 14.43 -0.35
C ARG A 500 54.22 14.20 -1.49
N ALA A 501 54.57 13.38 -2.48
CA ALA A 501 53.69 13.04 -3.60
C ALA A 501 52.44 12.27 -3.12
N ALA A 502 52.62 11.35 -2.16
CA ALA A 502 51.52 10.64 -1.49
C ALA A 502 50.51 11.58 -0.82
N ARG A 503 51.01 12.59 -0.08
CA ARG A 503 50.16 13.58 0.57
C ARG A 503 49.39 14.45 -0.42
N GLU A 504 49.99 14.80 -1.55
CA GLU A 504 49.31 15.58 -2.60
C GLU A 504 48.19 14.77 -3.26
N ALA A 505 48.45 13.51 -3.61
CA ALA A 505 47.45 12.59 -4.14
C ALA A 505 46.28 12.40 -3.17
N MET A 506 46.59 12.17 -1.89
CA MET A 506 45.57 12.04 -0.83
C MET A 506 44.70 13.29 -0.71
N ARG A 507 45.32 14.49 -0.73
CA ARG A 507 44.57 15.76 -0.68
C ARG A 507 43.58 15.90 -1.84
N LYS A 508 43.98 15.53 -3.06
CA LYS A 508 43.10 15.54 -4.24
C LYS A 508 41.96 14.53 -4.10
N ALA A 509 42.26 13.33 -3.60
CA ALA A 509 41.28 12.25 -3.45
C ALA A 509 40.17 12.58 -2.44
N VAL A 510 40.52 13.26 -1.34
CA VAL A 510 39.57 13.56 -0.26
C VAL A 510 38.82 14.88 -0.49
N HIS A 511 39.31 15.75 -1.37
CA HIS A 511 38.74 17.09 -1.60
C HIS A 511 37.23 17.06 -1.87
N ASP A 512 36.77 16.09 -2.67
CA ASP A 512 35.37 15.98 -3.10
C ASP A 512 34.53 15.02 -2.23
N LEU A 513 35.10 14.47 -1.16
CA LEU A 513 34.37 13.58 -0.25
C LEU A 513 33.57 14.37 0.79
N THR A 514 32.26 14.16 0.85
CA THR A 514 31.36 14.86 1.80
C THR A 514 31.05 14.00 3.03
N SER A 515 31.24 14.52 4.24
CA SER A 515 31.04 13.79 5.50
C SER A 515 29.58 13.58 5.93
N SER A 516 28.61 14.28 5.34
CA SER A 516 27.20 14.25 5.77
C SER A 516 26.45 12.96 5.42
N ARG A 517 27.07 12.02 4.69
CA ARG A 517 26.45 10.78 4.18
C ARG A 517 27.23 9.50 4.44
N ILE A 518 28.35 9.57 5.17
CA ILE A 518 29.22 8.44 5.47
C ILE A 518 29.65 8.50 6.93
N ARG A 519 29.88 7.35 7.57
CA ARG A 519 30.21 7.29 9.00
C ARG A 519 31.54 7.96 9.32
N GLU A 520 32.55 7.73 8.49
CA GLU A 520 33.92 8.19 8.73
C GLU A 520 34.75 8.16 7.43
N ILE A 521 35.65 9.13 7.25
CA ILE A 521 36.68 9.14 6.19
C ILE A 521 38.04 8.96 6.87
N GLU A 522 38.66 7.81 6.66
CA GLU A 522 40.01 7.52 7.13
C GLU A 522 41.03 7.74 5.99
N GLN A 523 42.17 8.37 6.31
CA GLN A 523 43.24 8.66 5.36
C GLN A 523 44.49 7.90 5.78
N VAL A 524 44.97 6.98 4.93
CA VAL A 524 46.13 6.13 5.24
C VAL A 524 47.20 6.32 4.17
N ILE A 525 48.43 6.63 4.59
CA ILE A 525 49.58 6.75 3.70
C ILE A 525 50.56 5.62 4.06
N VAL A 526 50.86 4.75 3.10
CA VAL A 526 51.63 3.51 3.33
C VAL A 526 52.88 3.48 2.44
N ALA A 527 54.03 3.16 3.03
CA ALA A 527 55.29 2.95 2.31
C ALA A 527 55.36 1.50 1.80
N ALA A 528 54.65 1.20 0.71
CA ALA A 528 54.56 -0.13 0.14
C ALA A 528 54.13 -0.05 -1.35
N SER A 529 54.12 -1.19 -2.03
CA SER A 529 53.50 -1.26 -3.36
C SER A 529 51.97 -1.02 -3.25
N PRO A 530 51.30 -0.45 -4.28
CA PRO A 530 49.88 -0.13 -4.19
C PRO A 530 48.96 -1.32 -3.88
N ALA A 531 49.26 -2.50 -4.41
CA ALA A 531 48.47 -3.71 -4.15
C ALA A 531 48.66 -4.20 -2.72
N GLU A 532 49.91 -4.29 -2.25
CA GLU A 532 50.25 -4.66 -0.87
C GLU A 532 49.63 -3.70 0.15
N ALA A 533 49.70 -2.39 -0.11
CA ALA A 533 49.10 -1.37 0.75
C ALA A 533 47.58 -1.57 0.90
N LEU A 534 46.87 -1.83 -0.20
CA LEU A 534 45.42 -2.05 -0.18
C LEU A 534 45.03 -3.36 0.50
N LEU A 535 45.77 -4.45 0.22
CA LEU A 535 45.55 -5.74 0.86
C LEU A 535 45.80 -5.69 2.37
N THR A 536 46.85 -4.98 2.79
CA THR A 536 47.18 -4.79 4.21
C THR A 536 46.12 -3.95 4.92
N VAL A 537 45.67 -2.85 4.31
CA VAL A 537 44.65 -1.97 4.92
C VAL A 537 43.27 -2.62 4.98
N ALA A 538 42.92 -3.49 4.03
CA ALA A 538 41.66 -4.23 4.06
C ALA A 538 41.58 -5.28 5.20
N ASP A 539 42.73 -5.65 5.77
CA ASP A 539 42.88 -6.41 7.03
C ASP A 539 42.15 -7.77 7.06
N GLN A 540 42.23 -8.55 5.98
CA GLN A 540 41.60 -9.87 5.78
C GLN A 540 40.11 -9.98 6.21
N ASN A 541 39.43 -8.85 6.44
CA ASN A 541 38.10 -8.82 6.98
C ASN A 541 37.12 -9.04 5.82
N PRO A 542 36.29 -10.10 5.87
CA PRO A 542 35.31 -10.36 4.82
C PRO A 542 34.23 -9.27 4.70
N ALA A 543 34.06 -8.42 5.73
CA ALA A 543 33.20 -7.24 5.69
C ALA A 543 33.88 -5.99 5.09
N SER A 544 35.09 -6.12 4.53
CA SER A 544 35.77 -5.06 3.76
C SER A 544 35.48 -5.20 2.27
N LEU A 545 35.33 -4.07 1.56
CA LEU A 545 35.29 -4.02 0.10
C LEU A 545 36.51 -3.24 -0.44
N ILE A 546 37.32 -3.86 -1.28
CA ILE A 546 38.43 -3.18 -1.97
C ILE A 546 37.91 -2.63 -3.31
N VAL A 547 38.02 -1.32 -3.52
CA VAL A 547 37.61 -0.65 -4.76
C VAL A 547 38.84 -0.20 -5.53
N VAL A 548 38.96 -0.64 -6.79
CA VAL A 548 40.06 -0.26 -7.68
C VAL A 548 39.61 -0.03 -9.11
N GLY A 549 40.30 0.84 -9.84
CA GLY A 549 40.07 1.04 -11.27
C GLY A 549 40.55 -0.14 -12.11
N ASN A 550 39.97 -0.31 -13.30
CA ASN A 550 40.32 -1.36 -14.26
C ASN A 550 41.59 -1.11 -15.08
N ARG A 551 42.35 -0.04 -14.79
CA ARG A 551 43.59 0.26 -15.52
C ARG A 551 44.59 -0.89 -15.35
N GLY A 552 45.02 -1.47 -16.48
CA GLY A 552 45.95 -2.61 -16.53
C GLY A 552 45.30 -4.01 -16.55
N LEU A 553 43.96 -4.12 -16.55
CA LEU A 553 43.28 -5.42 -16.72
C LEU A 553 43.10 -5.87 -18.17
N GLY A 554 43.36 -5.00 -19.16
CA GLY A 554 43.11 -5.25 -20.59
C GLY A 554 44.34 -5.19 -21.51
N ALA A 555 45.55 -5.29 -20.95
CA ALA A 555 46.79 -5.34 -21.73
C ALA A 555 46.90 -6.69 -22.48
N GLN A 556 47.28 -6.67 -23.77
CA GLN A 556 47.43 -7.90 -24.58
C GLN A 556 48.69 -8.68 -24.18
N GLU A 557 48.74 -9.99 -24.51
CA GLU A 557 49.92 -10.84 -24.27
C GLU A 557 51.21 -10.17 -24.79
N GLY A 558 52.14 -9.87 -23.88
CA GLY A 558 53.44 -9.24 -24.17
C GLY A 558 53.64 -7.84 -23.58
N GLU A 559 52.57 -7.16 -23.14
CA GLU A 559 52.68 -5.91 -22.40
C GLU A 559 52.91 -6.19 -20.90
N VAL A 560 54.16 -6.09 -20.44
CA VAL A 560 54.50 -6.23 -19.01
C VAL A 560 54.12 -4.94 -18.28
N LEU A 561 52.85 -4.84 -17.87
CA LEU A 561 52.46 -3.95 -16.77
C LEU A 561 51.77 -4.81 -15.71
N GLY A 562 52.48 -5.14 -14.63
CA GLY A 562 51.84 -5.71 -13.45
C GLY A 562 50.73 -4.75 -12.99
N SER A 563 49.49 -5.20 -13.05
CA SER A 563 48.32 -4.37 -12.78
C SER A 563 47.86 -4.59 -11.35
N VAL A 564 47.89 -3.52 -10.57
CA VAL A 564 47.32 -3.45 -9.21
C VAL A 564 45.95 -4.16 -9.09
N PRO A 565 44.98 -3.95 -10.01
CA PRO A 565 43.72 -4.69 -9.93
C PRO A 565 43.86 -6.21 -10.14
N ARG A 566 44.79 -6.69 -10.96
CA ARG A 566 45.02 -8.14 -11.15
C ARG A 566 45.63 -8.76 -9.90
N GLU A 567 46.60 -8.08 -9.30
CA GLU A 567 47.25 -8.55 -8.07
C GLU A 567 46.26 -8.61 -6.90
N ILE A 568 45.40 -7.60 -6.76
CA ILE A 568 44.35 -7.56 -5.74
C ILE A 568 43.30 -8.66 -5.96
N VAL A 569 42.80 -8.85 -7.19
CA VAL A 569 41.81 -9.91 -7.47
C VAL A 569 42.35 -11.32 -7.17
N GLN A 570 43.66 -11.54 -7.33
CA GLN A 570 44.28 -12.84 -7.06
C GLN A 570 44.52 -13.12 -5.56
N HIS A 571 44.73 -12.08 -4.74
CA HIS A 571 45.21 -12.24 -3.36
C HIS A 571 44.29 -11.66 -2.28
N ALA A 572 43.24 -10.92 -2.65
CA ALA A 572 42.30 -10.36 -1.68
C ALA A 572 41.50 -11.47 -0.99
N ALA A 573 41.47 -11.43 0.34
CA ALA A 573 40.58 -12.27 1.15
C ALA A 573 39.17 -11.68 1.29
N SER A 574 38.97 -10.44 0.83
CA SER A 574 37.73 -9.68 0.87
C SER A 574 37.20 -9.44 -0.55
N ASP A 575 35.95 -9.01 -0.68
CA ASP A 575 35.38 -8.71 -1.99
C ASP A 575 36.11 -7.54 -2.68
N VAL A 576 36.15 -7.60 -4.02
CA VAL A 576 36.84 -6.62 -4.86
C VAL A 576 35.88 -6.04 -5.91
N LEU A 577 35.74 -4.71 -5.92
CA LEU A 577 34.98 -3.97 -6.92
C LEU A 577 35.93 -3.33 -7.95
N ILE A 578 35.85 -3.81 -9.19
CA ILE A 578 36.56 -3.22 -10.33
C ILE A 578 35.72 -2.12 -10.98
N VAL A 579 36.22 -0.89 -10.93
CA VAL A 579 35.57 0.29 -11.54
C VAL A 579 36.05 0.45 -12.98
N GLN A 580 35.11 0.52 -13.92
CA GLN A 580 35.39 0.80 -15.33
C GLN A 580 35.82 2.27 -15.51
N THR A 581 37.13 2.50 -15.64
CA THR A 581 37.74 3.83 -15.78
C THR A 581 38.35 4.06 -17.17
N SER A 582 38.32 3.06 -18.03
CA SER A 582 38.92 3.06 -19.37
C SER A 582 38.26 4.05 -20.34
N ALA A 583 36.95 4.31 -20.19
CA ALA A 583 36.22 5.30 -21.00
C ALA A 583 36.57 6.76 -20.69
N LEU A 584 37.28 7.03 -19.59
CA LEU A 584 37.80 8.36 -19.25
C LEU A 584 39.10 8.71 -20.02
N ARG A 585 39.55 7.84 -20.94
CA ARG A 585 40.73 8.08 -21.81
C ARG A 585 40.54 9.26 -22.76
N ASP A 586 39.30 9.62 -23.11
CA ASP A 586 39.00 10.56 -24.20
C ASP A 586 38.72 12.01 -23.74
N GLN A 587 39.02 12.37 -22.48
CA GLN A 587 38.78 13.72 -21.93
C GLN A 587 39.98 14.32 -21.16
N ILE A 588 41.21 13.86 -21.41
CA ILE A 588 42.44 14.50 -20.87
C ILE A 588 43.35 14.89 -22.02
#